data_AF-A0A8J8E5N1-F1
#
_entry.id   AF-A0A8J8E5N1-F1
#
_cell.length_a   1.000
_cell.length_b   1.000
_cell.length_c   1.000
_cell.angle_alpha   90.00
_cell.angle_beta   90.00
_cell.angle_gamma   90.00
#
_symmetry.space_group_name_H-M   'P 1'
#
loop_
_entity.id
_entity.type
_entity.pdbx_description
1 polymer ?
#
loop_
_entity_poly.entity_id
_entity_poly.type
_entity_poly.pdbx_seq_one_letter_code
_entity_poly.pdbx_strand_id
1 'polypeptide(L)'
;AYAPLYVGAKPVFADIEEETLGLDPEDVKEKITSKTKAILPIHYGGMPCKIRELREIAEDYNLVLIEDAAEAFGAKIREKFVGTFGDSAIFSFCQNKIFTTSEGGAVITDSKEIYERLKLLVSYGRITEGDYFTSGANSDYVEVGYNWRLST
;
A
#
# COMPACT_ATOMS: atom_id res chain seq x y z
N ALA A 1 -2.29 10.72 2.32
CA ALA A 1 -1.39 11.88 2.46
C ALA A 1 -0.42 11.80 3.65
N TYR A 2 -0.82 11.32 4.84
CA TYR A 2 0.06 11.31 6.02
C TYR A 2 1.16 10.23 6.01
N ALA A 3 0.91 9.05 5.42
CA ALA A 3 1.84 7.91 5.49
C ALA A 3 3.29 8.23 5.05
N PRO A 4 3.55 8.97 3.95
CA PRO A 4 4.90 9.36 3.56
C PRO A 4 5.66 10.17 4.64
N LEU A 5 4.95 10.95 5.45
CA LEU A 5 5.57 11.78 6.50
C LEU A 5 6.18 10.91 7.62
N TYR A 6 5.59 9.75 7.92
CA TYR A 6 6.11 8.84 8.95
C TYR A 6 7.47 8.23 8.58
N VAL A 7 7.83 8.22 7.30
CA VAL A 7 9.13 7.74 6.80
C VAL A 7 10.05 8.90 6.37
N GLY A 8 9.71 10.14 6.71
CA GLY A 8 10.49 11.33 6.35
C GLY A 8 10.46 11.68 4.87
N ALA A 9 9.55 11.09 4.08
CA ALA A 9 9.37 11.44 2.69
C ALA A 9 8.58 12.75 2.53
N LYS A 10 8.78 13.43 1.40
CA LYS A 10 8.06 14.66 1.04
C LYS A 10 6.95 14.34 0.02
N PRO A 11 5.66 14.45 0.37
CA PRO A 11 4.58 14.35 -0.59
C PRO A 11 4.69 15.43 -1.67
N VAL A 12 4.46 15.02 -2.92
CA VAL A 12 4.24 15.90 -4.07
C VAL A 12 2.86 15.57 -4.61
N PHE A 13 1.95 16.53 -4.60
CA PHE A 13 0.57 16.32 -5.01
C PHE A 13 0.44 16.47 -6.52
N ALA A 14 -0.12 15.47 -7.17
CA ALA A 14 -0.65 15.54 -8.52
C ALA A 14 -2.18 15.79 -8.48
N ASP A 15 -2.70 16.38 -9.55
CA ASP A 15 -4.11 16.67 -9.74
C ASP A 15 -4.89 15.39 -10.04
N ILE A 16 -6.21 15.51 -10.02
CA ILE A 16 -7.13 14.44 -10.41
C ILE A 16 -7.60 14.64 -11.85
N GLU A 17 -7.95 13.54 -12.50
CA GLU A 17 -8.64 13.58 -13.79
C GLU A 17 -10.16 13.38 -13.61
N GLU A 18 -10.96 13.85 -14.57
CA GLU A 18 -12.41 13.97 -14.39
C GLU A 18 -13.20 12.65 -14.53
N GLU A 19 -12.65 11.62 -15.18
CA GLU A 19 -13.42 10.41 -15.53
C GLU A 19 -13.59 9.47 -14.31
N THR A 20 -12.52 9.27 -13.56
CA THR A 20 -12.49 8.38 -12.39
C THR A 20 -12.30 9.15 -11.08
N LEU A 21 -12.03 10.46 -11.14
CA LEU A 21 -11.62 11.28 -10.00
C LEU A 21 -10.36 10.76 -9.31
N GLY A 22 -9.59 9.94 -10.04
CA GLY A 22 -8.33 9.36 -9.62
C GLY A 22 -7.16 10.25 -10.00
N LEU A 23 -5.97 9.85 -9.57
CA LEU A 23 -4.73 10.56 -9.85
C LEU A 23 -4.48 10.66 -11.37
N ASP A 24 -4.29 11.88 -11.89
CA ASP A 24 -4.07 12.13 -13.32
C ASP A 24 -2.68 11.64 -13.76
N PRO A 25 -2.58 10.64 -14.66
CA PRO A 25 -1.30 10.15 -15.17
C PRO A 25 -0.43 11.22 -15.84
N GLU A 26 -1.03 12.21 -16.51
CA GLU A 26 -0.24 13.24 -17.22
C GLU A 26 0.37 14.24 -16.24
N ASP A 27 -0.41 14.77 -15.29
CA ASP A 27 0.14 15.65 -14.24
C ASP A 27 1.14 14.92 -13.33
N VAL A 28 0.97 13.61 -13.10
CA VAL A 28 2.00 12.78 -12.43
C VAL A 28 3.31 12.82 -13.21
N LYS A 29 3.31 12.57 -14.52
CA LYS A 29 4.52 12.60 -15.35
C LYS A 29 5.24 13.95 -15.26
N GLU A 30 4.49 15.05 -15.30
CA GLU A 30 5.05 16.40 -15.20
C GLU A 30 5.73 16.70 -13.86
N LYS A 31 5.25 16.05 -12.78
CA LYS A 31 5.75 16.25 -11.42
C LYS A 31 6.86 15.29 -11.00
N ILE A 32 7.19 14.29 -11.81
CA ILE A 32 8.30 13.38 -11.53
C ILE A 32 9.63 14.14 -11.57
N THR A 33 10.47 13.88 -10.57
CA THR A 33 11.83 14.41 -10.48
C THR A 33 12.79 13.27 -10.12
N SER A 34 14.10 13.53 -10.17
CA SER A 34 15.11 12.58 -9.68
C SER A 34 14.98 12.20 -8.20
N LYS A 35 14.19 12.97 -7.42
CA LYS A 35 13.90 12.69 -6.02
C LYS A 35 12.64 11.83 -5.83
N THR A 36 11.82 11.65 -6.85
CA THR A 36 10.61 10.82 -6.78
C THR A 36 11.01 9.35 -6.56
N LYS A 37 10.31 8.67 -5.67
CA LYS A 37 10.57 7.25 -5.32
C LYS A 37 9.36 6.35 -5.46
N ALA A 38 8.16 6.92 -5.33
CA ALA A 38 6.94 6.16 -5.40
C ALA A 38 5.78 7.01 -5.94
N ILE A 39 4.81 6.33 -6.53
CA ILE A 39 3.49 6.84 -6.91
C ILE A 39 2.47 6.13 -6.01
N LEU A 40 1.54 6.89 -5.42
CA LEU A 40 0.54 6.40 -4.47
C LEU A 40 -0.87 6.84 -4.94
N PRO A 41 -1.47 6.19 -5.95
CA PRO A 41 -2.83 6.50 -6.36
C PRO A 41 -3.88 5.95 -5.41
N ILE A 42 -5.07 6.56 -5.47
CA ILE A 42 -6.24 6.16 -4.68
C ILE A 42 -7.34 5.70 -5.66
N HIS A 43 -7.97 4.57 -5.35
CA HIS A 43 -9.18 4.11 -6.05
C HIS A 43 -10.42 4.71 -5.37
N TYR A 44 -10.69 5.98 -5.67
CA TYR A 44 -11.67 6.81 -4.98
C TYR A 44 -13.10 6.28 -5.12
N GLY A 45 -13.84 6.17 -4.01
CA GLY A 45 -15.25 5.76 -4.02
C GLY A 45 -15.49 4.36 -4.59
N GLY A 46 -14.46 3.50 -4.60
CA GLY A 46 -14.50 2.19 -5.23
C GLY A 46 -14.34 2.19 -6.75
N MET A 47 -14.19 3.37 -7.38
CA MET A 47 -13.87 3.50 -8.79
C MET A 47 -12.37 3.25 -9.00
N PRO A 48 -11.98 2.30 -9.86
CA PRO A 48 -10.58 2.14 -10.21
C PRO A 48 -10.05 3.40 -10.92
N CYS A 49 -8.97 3.99 -10.40
CA CYS A 49 -8.22 5.01 -11.13
C CYS A 49 -7.58 4.46 -12.41
N LYS A 50 -6.91 5.32 -13.19
CA LYS A 50 -6.10 5.01 -14.38
C LYS A 50 -4.81 4.24 -14.03
N ILE A 51 -4.96 3.12 -13.32
CA ILE A 51 -3.87 2.39 -12.66
C ILE A 51 -2.95 1.70 -13.65
N ARG A 52 -3.44 1.37 -14.86
CA ARG A 52 -2.62 0.73 -15.90
C ARG A 52 -1.61 1.73 -16.45
N GLU A 53 -2.09 2.94 -16.73
CA GLU A 53 -1.31 4.08 -17.18
C GLU A 53 -0.30 4.49 -16.11
N LEU A 54 -0.73 4.56 -14.84
CA LEU A 54 0.18 4.83 -13.71
C LEU A 54 1.22 3.71 -13.50
N ARG A 55 0.88 2.46 -13.82
CA ARG A 55 1.83 1.35 -13.79
C ARG A 55 2.90 1.48 -14.87
N GLU A 56 2.49 1.82 -16.09
CA GLU A 56 3.44 2.09 -17.18
C GLU A 56 4.39 3.24 -16.81
N ILE A 57 3.88 4.33 -16.23
CA ILE A 57 4.72 5.43 -15.73
C ILE A 57 5.67 4.95 -14.63
N ALA A 58 5.19 4.15 -13.68
CA ALA A 58 6.05 3.64 -12.61
C ALA A 58 7.21 2.80 -13.17
N GLU A 59 6.95 1.99 -14.19
CA GLU A 59 7.97 1.17 -14.86
C GLU A 59 8.99 2.03 -15.62
N ASP A 60 8.51 2.95 -16.46
CA ASP A 60 9.36 3.81 -17.29
C ASP A 60 10.34 4.65 -16.45
N TYR A 61 9.91 5.07 -15.26
CA TYR A 61 10.71 5.90 -14.35
C TYR A 61 11.34 5.11 -13.20
N ASN A 62 11.20 3.78 -13.16
CA ASN A 62 11.68 2.89 -12.10
C ASN A 62 11.25 3.37 -10.69
N LEU A 63 9.97 3.64 -10.54
CA LEU A 63 9.31 4.07 -9.30
C LEU A 63 8.49 2.92 -8.70
N VAL A 64 8.35 2.93 -7.37
CA VAL A 64 7.43 2.00 -6.69
C VAL A 64 5.99 2.47 -6.86
N LEU A 65 5.09 1.58 -7.23
CA LEU A 65 3.65 1.83 -7.29
C LEU A 65 2.95 1.18 -6.09
N ILE A 66 2.32 1.99 -5.24
CA ILE A 66 1.56 1.52 -4.07
C ILE A 66 0.10 1.91 -4.27
N GLU A 67 -0.81 0.94 -4.40
CA GLU A 67 -2.23 1.21 -4.55
C GLU A 67 -2.89 1.49 -3.18
N ASP A 68 -3.58 2.62 -3.04
CA ASP A 68 -4.54 2.83 -1.95
C ASP A 68 -5.93 2.34 -2.40
N ALA A 69 -6.24 1.10 -2.03
CA ALA A 69 -7.49 0.42 -2.33
C ALA A 69 -8.44 0.40 -1.11
N ALA A 70 -8.28 1.34 -0.17
CA ALA A 70 -9.08 1.40 1.06
C ALA A 70 -10.60 1.47 0.80
N GLU A 71 -11.04 1.98 -0.35
CA GLU A 71 -12.45 2.11 -0.73
C GLU A 71 -12.88 1.17 -1.86
N ALA A 72 -11.95 0.34 -2.35
CA ALA A 72 -12.12 -0.43 -3.58
C ALA A 72 -12.01 -1.94 -3.38
N PHE A 73 -12.31 -2.44 -2.18
CA PHE A 73 -12.31 -3.88 -1.91
C PHE A 73 -13.31 -4.60 -2.83
N GLY A 74 -12.81 -5.52 -3.65
CA GLY A 74 -13.60 -6.27 -4.63
C GLY A 74 -13.77 -5.59 -5.99
N ALA A 75 -13.29 -4.35 -6.18
CA ALA A 75 -13.30 -3.68 -7.47
C ALA A 75 -12.36 -4.38 -8.48
N LYS A 76 -12.71 -4.31 -9.77
CA LYS A 76 -11.95 -4.94 -10.85
C LYS A 76 -11.81 -4.02 -12.05
N ILE A 77 -10.70 -4.19 -12.76
CA ILE A 77 -10.56 -3.74 -14.15
C ILE A 77 -10.56 -4.99 -15.02
N ARG A 78 -11.66 -5.19 -15.75
CA ARG A 78 -11.97 -6.47 -16.42
C ARG A 78 -11.96 -7.62 -15.41
N GLU A 79 -11.09 -8.62 -15.58
CA GLU A 79 -11.02 -9.79 -14.69
C GLU A 79 -10.01 -9.63 -13.53
N LYS A 80 -9.19 -8.58 -13.53
CA LYS A 80 -8.11 -8.38 -12.54
C LYS A 80 -8.57 -7.45 -11.42
N PHE A 81 -8.35 -7.87 -10.18
CA PHE A 81 -8.72 -7.10 -8.99
C PHE A 81 -7.83 -5.87 -8.80
N VAL A 82 -8.43 -4.76 -8.39
CA VAL A 82 -7.72 -3.59 -7.89
C VAL A 82 -6.91 -3.97 -6.65
N GLY A 83 -5.74 -3.36 -6.49
CA GLY A 83 -4.74 -3.72 -5.48
C GLY A 83 -3.72 -4.76 -5.94
N THR A 84 -3.82 -5.25 -7.18
CA THR A 84 -2.89 -6.24 -7.75
C THR A 84 -2.11 -5.71 -8.96
N PHE A 85 -2.18 -4.39 -9.22
CA PHE A 85 -1.47 -3.73 -10.31
C PHE A 85 -0.14 -3.12 -9.85
N GLY A 86 -0.07 -2.61 -8.62
CA GLY A 86 1.14 -2.07 -8.01
C GLY A 86 2.05 -3.14 -7.41
N ASP A 87 3.20 -2.68 -6.88
CA ASP A 87 4.14 -3.53 -6.14
C ASP A 87 3.58 -3.93 -4.78
N SER A 88 2.67 -3.12 -4.23
CA SER A 88 1.85 -3.43 -3.07
C SER A 88 0.55 -2.63 -3.09
N ALA A 89 -0.41 -3.06 -2.27
CA ALA A 89 -1.64 -2.31 -2.07
C ALA A 89 -2.08 -2.37 -0.61
N ILE A 90 -2.85 -1.36 -0.20
CA ILE A 90 -3.44 -1.27 1.12
C ILE A 90 -4.97 -1.34 1.06
N PHE A 91 -5.56 -2.01 2.03
CA PHE A 91 -7.00 -2.05 2.27
C PHE A 91 -7.31 -1.56 3.67
N SER A 92 -8.47 -0.92 3.81
CA SER A 92 -9.03 -0.52 5.09
C SER A 92 -10.25 -1.37 5.39
N PHE A 93 -10.39 -1.76 6.64
CA PHE A 93 -11.52 -2.54 7.15
C PHE A 93 -12.22 -1.82 8.30
N CYS A 94 -12.18 -0.48 8.31
CA CYS A 94 -12.93 0.30 9.30
C CYS A 94 -14.45 0.22 9.05
N GLN A 95 -15.24 0.71 10.01
CA GLN A 95 -16.70 0.47 10.08
C GLN A 95 -17.49 0.86 8.83
N ASN A 96 -17.02 1.87 8.07
CA ASN A 96 -17.71 2.36 6.88
C ASN A 96 -17.20 1.74 5.56
N LYS A 97 -16.37 0.69 5.61
CA LYS A 97 -15.83 0.01 4.43
C LYS A 97 -16.71 -1.17 4.01
N ILE A 98 -16.59 -1.58 2.73
CA ILE A 98 -17.37 -2.69 2.13
C ILE A 98 -17.22 -3.99 2.94
N PHE A 99 -16.01 -4.27 3.40
CA PHE A 99 -15.68 -5.34 4.33
C PHE A 99 -15.06 -4.72 5.58
N THR A 100 -15.51 -5.13 6.77
CA THR A 100 -15.09 -4.49 8.02
C THR A 100 -14.73 -5.50 9.10
N THR A 101 -13.75 -5.12 9.93
CA THR A 101 -13.36 -5.79 11.18
C THR A 101 -13.56 -4.85 12.38
N SER A 102 -14.53 -3.92 12.30
CA SER A 102 -14.64 -2.71 13.12
C SER A 102 -13.49 -1.75 12.86
N GLU A 103 -12.27 -2.13 13.25
CA GLU A 103 -11.03 -1.43 12.91
C GLU A 103 -10.05 -2.43 12.31
N GLY A 104 -9.24 -1.98 11.35
CA GLY A 104 -8.26 -2.84 10.72
C GLY A 104 -7.88 -2.43 9.31
N GLY A 105 -6.96 -3.19 8.76
CA GLY A 105 -6.51 -3.08 7.38
C GLY A 105 -5.64 -4.26 6.98
N ALA A 106 -5.28 -4.29 5.71
CA ALA A 106 -4.37 -5.28 5.18
C ALA A 106 -3.42 -4.60 4.20
N VAL A 107 -2.24 -5.20 4.05
CA VAL A 107 -1.33 -4.92 2.95
C VAL A 107 -1.22 -6.20 2.13
N ILE A 108 -1.30 -6.09 0.81
CA ILE A 108 -1.04 -7.20 -0.11
C ILE A 108 0.15 -6.86 -1.01
N THR A 109 0.88 -7.88 -1.42
CA THR A 109 2.03 -7.78 -2.33
C THR A 109 2.36 -9.18 -2.86
N ASP A 110 2.86 -9.25 -4.10
CA ASP A 110 3.48 -10.47 -4.65
C ASP A 110 4.99 -10.54 -4.37
N SER A 111 5.58 -9.47 -3.80
CA SER A 111 7.00 -9.43 -3.48
C SER A 111 7.29 -10.11 -2.15
N LYS A 112 8.04 -11.21 -2.21
CA LYS A 112 8.54 -11.89 -1.01
C LYS A 112 9.38 -10.97 -0.12
N GLU A 113 10.16 -10.07 -0.71
CA GLU A 113 10.98 -9.11 0.04
C GLU A 113 10.11 -8.15 0.86
N ILE A 114 9.09 -7.55 0.24
CA ILE A 114 8.14 -6.66 0.93
C ILE A 114 7.40 -7.45 2.01
N TYR A 115 6.92 -8.65 1.71
CA TYR A 115 6.22 -9.52 2.65
C TYR A 115 7.03 -9.82 3.91
N GLU A 116 8.29 -10.28 3.78
CA GLU A 116 9.11 -10.61 4.94
C GLU A 116 9.41 -9.37 5.80
N ARG A 117 9.62 -8.22 5.17
CA ARG A 117 9.84 -6.95 5.87
C ARG A 117 8.59 -6.47 6.60
N LEU A 118 7.41 -6.61 6.00
CA LEU A 118 6.14 -6.27 6.66
C LEU A 118 5.88 -7.14 7.91
N LYS A 119 6.21 -8.43 7.87
CA LYS A 119 6.06 -9.32 9.04
C LYS A 119 6.86 -8.83 10.25
N LEU A 120 8.09 -8.37 10.01
CA LEU A 120 8.93 -7.79 11.05
C LEU A 120 8.30 -6.48 11.56
N LEU A 121 7.98 -5.55 10.66
CA LEU A 121 7.44 -4.24 11.03
C LEU A 121 6.11 -4.29 11.78
N VAL A 122 5.24 -5.26 11.48
CA VAL A 122 3.94 -5.42 12.15
C VAL A 122 4.09 -5.93 13.59
N SER A 123 5.20 -6.62 13.90
CA SER A 123 5.42 -7.32 15.16
C SER A 123 6.76 -6.97 15.80
N TYR A 124 6.94 -5.69 16.13
CA TYR A 124 8.09 -5.14 16.88
C TYR A 124 9.48 -5.36 16.25
N GLY A 125 9.58 -5.80 15.00
CA GLY A 125 10.86 -6.16 14.36
C GLY A 125 11.39 -7.53 14.80
N ARG A 126 10.50 -8.38 15.34
CA ARG A 126 10.84 -9.70 15.87
C ARG A 126 10.86 -10.75 14.77
N ILE A 127 11.97 -11.47 14.63
CA ILE A 127 12.01 -12.70 13.84
C ILE A 127 11.17 -13.74 14.57
N THR A 128 10.16 -14.27 13.89
CA THR A 128 9.29 -15.32 14.45
C THR A 128 9.52 -16.61 13.66
N GLU A 129 10.23 -17.57 14.25
CA GLU A 129 10.27 -18.94 13.77
C GLU A 129 9.17 -19.75 14.50
N GLY A 130 8.08 -20.08 13.81
CA GLY A 130 6.96 -20.82 14.40
C GLY A 130 5.89 -19.93 15.05
N ASP A 131 5.17 -20.48 16.04
CA ASP A 131 4.03 -19.81 16.67
C ASP A 131 4.49 -18.74 17.69
N TYR A 132 3.82 -17.59 17.72
CA TYR A 132 4.26 -16.41 18.50
C TYR A 132 4.34 -16.71 20.00
N PHE A 133 3.42 -17.56 20.49
CA PHE A 133 3.33 -17.96 21.90
C PHE A 133 4.30 -19.09 22.27
N THR A 134 4.82 -19.84 21.30
CA THR A 134 5.76 -20.96 21.56
C THR A 134 7.22 -20.54 21.35
N SER A 135 7.47 -19.48 20.58
CA SER A 135 8.80 -18.92 20.29
C SER A 135 9.36 -17.99 21.36
N GLY A 136 8.74 -17.90 22.55
CA GLY A 136 9.13 -16.97 23.62
C GLY A 136 10.58 -17.09 24.11
N ALA A 137 11.23 -18.24 23.88
CA ALA A 137 12.62 -18.48 24.27
C ALA A 137 13.66 -17.79 23.35
N ASN A 138 13.32 -17.54 22.08
CA ASN A 138 14.18 -16.86 21.10
C ASN A 138 13.44 -15.62 20.58
N SER A 139 13.71 -14.47 21.21
CA SER A 139 13.13 -13.19 20.81
C SER A 139 14.21 -12.33 20.15
N ASP A 140 14.56 -12.68 18.91
CA ASP A 140 15.53 -11.93 18.13
C ASP A 140 14.84 -10.74 17.45
N TYR A 141 15.14 -9.55 17.95
CA TYR A 141 14.70 -8.28 17.38
C TYR A 141 15.83 -7.71 16.53
N VAL A 142 15.60 -7.61 15.22
CA VAL A 142 16.65 -7.21 14.26
C VAL A 142 16.52 -5.78 13.77
N GLU A 143 15.35 -5.17 13.95
CA GLU A 143 15.09 -3.78 13.63
C GLU A 143 13.97 -3.20 14.50
N VAL A 144 13.74 -1.89 14.39
CA VAL A 144 12.60 -1.24 15.06
C VAL A 144 11.33 -1.54 14.26
N GLY A 145 10.37 -2.21 14.90
CA GLY A 145 9.02 -2.39 14.37
C GLY A 145 7.92 -1.81 15.25
N TYR A 146 6.68 -2.00 14.83
CA TYR A 146 5.46 -1.50 15.45
C TYR A 146 4.62 -2.62 16.06
N ASN A 147 3.57 -2.26 16.79
CA ASN A 147 2.53 -3.18 17.22
C ASN A 147 1.27 -2.96 16.37
N TRP A 148 1.33 -3.32 15.09
CA TRP A 148 0.20 -3.17 14.16
C TRP A 148 -0.49 -4.51 13.88
N ARG A 149 -0.58 -5.34 14.91
CA ARG A 149 -1.30 -6.62 14.85
C ARG A 149 -2.79 -6.38 15.05
N LEU A 150 -3.62 -7.11 14.30
CA LEU A 150 -5.04 -7.22 14.62
C LEU A 150 -5.18 -7.92 15.97
N SER A 151 -6.04 -7.36 16.82
CA SER A 151 -6.41 -7.98 18.10
C SER A 151 -7.08 -9.32 17.81
N THR A 152 -6.48 -10.41 18.28
CA THR A 152 -7.08 -11.76 18.26
C THR A 152 -7.97 -11.97 19.47
#